data_AF-A0A968V7Y3-F1
#
_entry.id   AF-A0A968V7Y3-F1
#
_cell.length_a   1.000
_cell.length_b   1.000
_cell.length_c   1.000
_cell.angle_alpha   90.00
_cell.angle_beta   90.00
_cell.angle_gamma   90.00
#
_symmetry.space_group_name_H-M   'P 1'
#
loop_
_entity.id
_entity.type
_entity.pdbx_description
1 polymer ?
#
loop_
_entity_poly.entity_id
_entity_poly.type
_entity_poly.pdbx_seq_one_letter_code
_entity_poly.pdbx_strand_id
1 'polypeptide(L)'
;MVQRRIILGIVGDSAAGKTTLTRGIAQVLGEDKVTVICTDDYHRYDRQQRAQLGITALHPDCNYIDIMQQHLSLLRSGQPILKPIYNHDTGCFDPPEYIKPSQFVIVEGLLGYYSRAARDAYDVKVYLAPPESLRKTWKVKRDTRKRSYTETQVLAALEKREPDSEQFIRPQREWADIVISFYPPQGYSQESDGRLNVRLVLRPTLPHPDLIRLFDSGKIDASAPVRLGLDRDMGKPVDVLEIDGHATKEQVREIEKILCSEIPSLEHVCRVDSEVHIGKVVGTTGELLQSYPLALTQLLITYHMLKAAHLYQ
;
A
#
# COMPACT_ATOMS: atom_id res chain seq x y z
N MET A 1 31.22 3.80 3.43
CA MET A 1 30.25 4.50 2.56
C MET A 1 28.86 4.23 3.11
N VAL A 2 27.99 5.23 3.22
CA VAL A 2 26.60 4.99 3.69
C VAL A 2 25.85 4.28 2.56
N GLN A 3 25.35 3.09 2.84
CA GLN A 3 24.59 2.31 1.85
C GLN A 3 23.23 2.98 1.62
N ARG A 4 22.90 3.21 0.34
CA ARG A 4 21.60 3.74 -0.08
C ARG A 4 20.47 2.85 0.46
N ARG A 5 19.41 3.47 0.97
CA ARG A 5 18.22 2.78 1.46
C ARG A 5 17.22 2.58 0.33
N ILE A 6 16.50 1.46 0.40
CA ILE A 6 15.44 1.16 -0.56
C ILE A 6 14.13 1.70 -0.03
N ILE A 7 13.49 2.58 -0.80
CA ILE A 7 12.25 3.25 -0.40
C ILE A 7 11.06 2.74 -1.22
N LEU A 8 10.08 2.18 -0.53
CA LEU A 8 8.75 1.87 -1.05
C LEU A 8 7.79 3.03 -0.77
N GLY A 9 7.15 3.56 -1.82
CA GLY A 9 5.99 4.44 -1.67
C GLY A 9 4.68 3.63 -1.72
N ILE A 10 3.76 3.91 -0.81
CA ILE A 10 2.39 3.38 -0.85
C ILE A 10 1.41 4.56 -0.75
N VAL A 11 0.86 4.96 -1.90
CA VAL A 11 -0.06 6.09 -2.00
C VAL A 11 -1.49 5.61 -2.22
N GLY A 12 -2.45 6.34 -1.69
CA GLY A 12 -3.87 6.09 -1.92
C GLY A 12 -4.70 6.92 -0.95
N ASP A 13 -5.99 7.02 -1.19
CA ASP A 13 -6.88 7.82 -0.34
C ASP A 13 -6.98 7.22 1.09
N SER A 14 -7.49 8.01 2.04
CA SER A 14 -7.81 7.57 3.39
C SER A 14 -8.67 6.30 3.35
N ALA A 15 -8.34 5.36 4.24
CA ALA A 15 -9.00 4.07 4.37
C ALA A 15 -8.86 3.14 3.15
N ALA A 16 -7.87 3.36 2.26
CA ALA A 16 -7.63 2.45 1.13
C ALA A 16 -6.91 1.12 1.49
N GLY A 17 -6.51 0.92 2.76
CA GLY A 17 -5.82 -0.30 3.21
C GLY A 17 -4.29 -0.21 3.32
N LYS A 18 -3.69 0.97 3.16
CA LYS A 18 -2.24 1.23 3.21
C LYS A 18 -1.54 0.58 4.41
N THR A 19 -2.00 0.90 5.63
CA THR A 19 -1.38 0.42 6.87
C THR A 19 -1.43 -1.11 7.01
N THR A 20 -2.49 -1.76 6.51
CA THR A 20 -2.58 -3.23 6.48
C THR A 20 -1.54 -3.83 5.53
N LEU A 21 -1.35 -3.21 4.37
CA LEU A 21 -0.35 -3.62 3.39
C LEU A 21 1.08 -3.43 3.94
N THR A 22 1.37 -2.25 4.48
CA THR A 22 2.66 -1.87 5.10
C THR A 22 3.08 -2.86 6.19
N ARG A 23 2.16 -3.23 7.09
CA ARG A 23 2.46 -4.14 8.19
C ARG A 23 2.93 -5.51 7.70
N GLY A 24 2.24 -6.11 6.75
CA GLY A 24 2.64 -7.43 6.25
C GLY A 24 3.96 -7.39 5.47
N ILE A 25 4.22 -6.32 4.69
CA ILE A 25 5.52 -6.15 4.02
C ILE A 25 6.64 -6.02 5.06
N ALA A 26 6.43 -5.25 6.13
CA ALA A 26 7.41 -5.09 7.19
C ALA A 26 7.73 -6.43 7.89
N GLN A 27 6.71 -7.27 8.12
CA GLN A 27 6.89 -8.60 8.69
C GLN A 27 7.72 -9.52 7.78
N VAL A 28 7.51 -9.50 6.45
CA VAL A 28 8.30 -10.31 5.51
C VAL A 28 9.76 -9.89 5.48
N LEU A 29 10.02 -8.58 5.49
CA LEU A 29 11.37 -8.00 5.47
C LEU A 29 12.12 -8.16 6.81
N GLY A 30 11.40 -8.32 7.91
CA GLY A 30 11.90 -8.22 9.28
C GLY A 30 11.69 -6.80 9.81
N GLU A 31 10.86 -6.67 10.86
CA GLU A 31 10.43 -5.35 11.37
C GLU A 31 11.61 -4.49 11.85
N ASP A 32 12.68 -5.11 12.34
CA ASP A 32 13.94 -4.45 12.73
C ASP A 32 14.68 -3.79 11.55
N LYS A 33 14.44 -4.26 10.33
CA LYS A 33 15.08 -3.78 9.10
C LYS A 33 14.27 -2.72 8.37
N VAL A 34 13.10 -2.36 8.89
CA VAL A 34 12.14 -1.48 8.21
C VAL A 34 11.87 -0.24 9.05
N THR A 35 11.97 0.92 8.41
CA THR A 35 11.47 2.19 8.95
C THR A 35 10.17 2.55 8.23
N VAL A 36 9.09 2.77 8.97
CA VAL A 36 7.80 3.20 8.39
C VAL A 36 7.61 4.70 8.63
N ILE A 37 7.26 5.42 7.57
CA ILE A 37 6.99 6.87 7.60
C ILE A 37 5.56 7.10 7.11
N CYS A 38 4.73 7.74 7.92
CA CYS A 38 3.41 8.22 7.50
C CYS A 38 3.53 9.64 6.97
N THR A 39 3.04 9.92 5.76
CA THR A 39 3.11 11.30 5.23
C THR A 39 2.07 12.25 5.84
N ASP A 40 1.07 11.72 6.55
CA ASP A 40 0.13 12.54 7.32
C ASP A 40 0.85 13.30 8.47
N ASP A 41 2.03 12.84 8.90
CA ASP A 41 2.89 13.56 9.86
C ASP A 41 3.34 14.93 9.36
N TYR A 42 3.34 15.14 8.04
CA TYR A 42 3.79 16.39 7.40
C TYR A 42 2.63 17.37 7.15
N HIS A 43 1.47 17.17 7.79
CA HIS A 43 0.42 18.19 7.78
C HIS A 43 0.96 19.53 8.30
N ARG A 44 0.59 20.61 7.61
CA ARG A 44 0.94 21.98 7.98
C ARG A 44 0.04 22.53 9.08
N TYR A 45 -1.20 22.07 9.11
CA TYR A 45 -2.24 22.56 9.99
C TYR A 45 -2.89 21.40 10.74
N ASP A 46 -3.17 21.61 12.02
CA ASP A 46 -3.93 20.66 12.83
C ASP A 46 -5.40 20.58 12.39
N ARG A 47 -6.18 19.70 13.01
CA ARG A 47 -7.60 19.50 12.65
C ARG A 47 -8.45 20.76 12.81
N GLN A 48 -8.20 21.57 13.84
CA GLN A 48 -8.97 22.77 14.13
C GLN A 48 -8.61 23.90 13.16
N GLN A 49 -7.32 24.12 12.92
CA GLN A 49 -6.81 25.11 11.97
C GLN A 49 -7.32 24.83 10.55
N ARG A 50 -7.30 23.57 10.10
CA ARG A 50 -7.87 23.18 8.79
C ARG A 50 -9.36 23.52 8.68
N ALA A 51 -10.13 23.30 9.74
CA ALA A 51 -11.55 23.64 9.75
C ALA A 51 -11.78 25.15 9.64
N GLN A 52 -10.99 25.97 10.35
CA GLN A 52 -11.05 27.44 10.30
C GLN A 52 -10.66 27.99 8.92
N LEU A 53 -9.65 27.40 8.28
CA LEU A 53 -9.16 27.81 6.97
C LEU A 53 -10.02 27.27 5.81
N GLY A 54 -10.93 26.33 6.07
CA GLY A 54 -11.72 25.66 5.05
C GLY A 54 -10.94 24.70 4.15
N ILE A 55 -9.66 24.44 4.43
CA ILE A 55 -8.77 23.58 3.64
C ILE A 55 -8.84 22.11 4.10
N THR A 56 -8.79 21.16 3.17
CA THR A 56 -8.75 19.73 3.53
C THR A 56 -7.31 19.23 3.65
N ALA A 57 -7.12 18.12 4.35
CA ALA A 57 -5.82 17.44 4.47
C ALA A 57 -5.28 16.90 3.12
N LEU A 58 -6.15 16.80 2.10
CA LEU A 58 -5.78 16.33 0.76
C LEU A 58 -5.14 17.44 -0.07
N HIS A 59 -5.38 18.70 0.27
CA HIS A 59 -4.85 19.85 -0.46
C HIS A 59 -3.33 19.97 -0.23
N PRO A 60 -2.50 20.13 -1.28
CA PRO A 60 -1.05 20.26 -1.15
C PRO A 60 -0.61 21.37 -0.18
N ASP A 61 -1.25 22.54 -0.21
CA ASP A 61 -0.94 23.66 0.72
C ASP A 61 -1.21 23.36 2.20
N CYS A 62 -1.94 22.28 2.49
CA CYS A 62 -2.13 21.77 3.85
C CYS A 62 -0.99 20.86 4.32
N ASN A 63 0.06 20.69 3.51
CA ASN A 63 1.14 19.74 3.77
C ASN A 63 2.50 20.40 3.48
N TYR A 64 3.50 20.11 4.31
CA TYR A 64 4.89 20.50 4.08
C TYR A 64 5.56 19.56 3.06
N ILE A 65 5.15 19.67 1.79
CA ILE A 65 5.62 18.82 0.69
C ILE A 65 7.14 18.95 0.48
N ASP A 66 7.68 20.14 0.63
CA ASP A 66 9.10 20.46 0.56
C ASP A 66 9.92 19.76 1.66
N ILE A 67 9.45 19.81 2.92
CA ILE A 67 10.09 19.11 4.04
C ILE A 67 10.01 17.59 3.82
N MET A 68 8.86 17.08 3.36
CA MET A 68 8.71 15.67 3.01
C MET A 68 9.72 15.24 1.94
N GLN A 69 9.90 16.02 0.87
CA GLN A 69 10.91 15.73 -0.17
C GLN A 69 12.33 15.71 0.39
N GLN A 70 12.67 16.70 1.23
CA GLN A 70 13.98 16.75 1.89
C GLN A 70 14.22 15.49 2.73
N HIS A 71 13.25 15.11 3.55
CA HIS A 71 13.34 13.91 4.39
C HIS A 71 13.45 12.64 3.56
N LEU A 72 12.70 12.50 2.46
CA LEU A 72 12.86 11.36 1.55
C LEU A 72 14.29 11.25 0.99
N SER A 73 14.89 12.38 0.61
CA SER A 73 16.27 12.42 0.13
C SER A 73 17.28 11.99 1.21
N LEU A 74 17.13 12.50 2.44
CA LEU A 74 17.96 12.14 3.60
C LEU A 74 17.83 10.65 3.94
N LEU A 75 16.59 10.15 4.03
CA LEU A 75 16.34 8.74 4.31
C LEU A 75 16.98 7.83 3.26
N ARG A 76 16.87 8.20 1.98
CA ARG A 76 17.47 7.44 0.86
C ARG A 76 19.00 7.38 0.95
N SER A 77 19.63 8.48 1.37
CA SER A 77 21.09 8.53 1.57
C SER A 77 21.53 7.92 2.91
N GLY A 78 20.61 7.35 3.69
CA GLY A 78 20.88 6.72 4.98
C GLY A 78 21.11 7.71 6.12
N GLN A 79 20.75 8.98 5.92
CA GLN A 79 20.87 10.04 6.91
C GLN A 79 19.62 10.10 7.81
N PRO A 80 19.80 10.45 9.09
CA PRO A 80 18.68 10.60 10.03
C PRO A 80 17.86 11.85 9.75
N ILE A 81 16.62 11.85 10.23
CA ILE A 81 15.69 12.99 10.15
C ILE A 81 15.08 13.27 11.53
N LEU A 82 14.61 14.50 11.73
CA LEU A 82 13.74 14.84 12.85
C LEU A 82 12.30 14.90 12.31
N LYS A 83 11.59 13.77 12.40
CA LYS A 83 10.28 13.57 11.78
C LYS A 83 9.18 14.22 12.64
N PRO A 84 8.28 15.04 12.08
CA PRO A 84 7.09 15.49 12.81
C PRO A 84 6.19 14.31 13.18
N ILE A 85 5.24 14.53 14.09
CA ILE A 85 4.22 13.55 14.47
C ILE A 85 2.86 14.21 14.43
N TYR A 86 1.94 13.66 13.62
CA TYR A 86 0.54 14.05 13.63
C TYR A 86 -0.30 13.00 14.37
N ASN A 87 -0.87 13.39 15.50
CA ASN A 87 -1.67 12.51 16.32
C ASN A 87 -3.10 12.43 15.78
N HIS A 88 -3.50 11.25 15.30
CA HIS A 88 -4.83 11.07 14.71
C HIS A 88 -5.98 11.05 15.73
N ASP A 89 -5.69 10.78 17.00
CA ASP A 89 -6.71 10.72 18.05
C ASP A 89 -7.07 12.14 18.48
N THR A 90 -6.08 12.95 18.86
CA THR A 90 -6.29 14.36 19.24
C THR A 90 -6.51 15.26 18.02
N GLY A 91 -5.92 14.92 16.88
CA GLY A 91 -5.90 15.78 15.69
C GLY A 91 -4.88 16.92 15.77
N CYS A 92 -3.90 16.82 16.68
CA CYS A 92 -2.86 17.82 16.95
C CYS A 92 -1.46 17.27 16.64
N PHE A 93 -0.44 18.10 16.81
CA PHE A 93 0.97 17.71 16.65
C PHE A 93 1.61 17.34 17.98
N ASP A 94 2.35 16.24 17.97
CA ASP A 94 3.19 15.80 19.09
C ASP A 94 4.67 16.20 18.85
N PRO A 95 5.55 16.18 19.86
CA PRO A 95 6.96 16.44 19.69
C PRO A 95 7.59 15.55 18.61
N PRO A 96 8.53 16.06 17.80
CA PRO A 96 9.09 15.29 16.70
C PRO A 96 9.96 14.13 17.19
N GLU A 97 10.07 13.10 16.35
CA GLU A 97 10.84 11.89 16.60
C GLU A 97 12.13 11.87 15.79
N TYR A 98 13.26 11.56 16.44
CA TYR A 98 14.51 11.35 15.74
C TYR A 98 14.56 9.95 15.12
N ILE A 99 14.58 9.88 13.79
CA ILE A 99 14.54 8.62 13.04
C ILE A 99 15.87 8.42 12.30
N LYS A 100 16.50 7.27 12.53
CA LYS A 100 17.59 6.77 11.70
C LYS A 100 17.03 5.71 10.73
N PRO A 101 17.22 5.84 9.41
CA PRO A 101 16.64 4.88 8.48
C PRO A 101 17.32 3.51 8.57
N SER A 102 16.50 2.48 8.68
CA SER A 102 16.87 1.08 8.50
C SER A 102 17.16 0.77 7.01
N GLN A 103 17.45 -0.49 6.69
CA GLN A 103 17.78 -0.91 5.33
C GLN A 103 16.66 -0.59 4.33
N PHE A 104 15.42 -0.80 4.75
CA PHE A 104 14.22 -0.52 3.97
C PHE A 104 13.41 0.59 4.62
N VAL A 105 12.84 1.46 3.80
CA VAL A 105 11.93 2.53 4.23
C VAL A 105 10.61 2.34 3.51
N ILE A 106 9.50 2.28 4.24
CA ILE A 106 8.15 2.27 3.67
C ILE A 106 7.50 3.60 4.00
N VAL A 107 7.08 4.32 2.96
CA VAL A 107 6.43 5.63 3.09
C VAL A 107 4.99 5.49 2.63
N GLU A 108 4.05 5.64 3.55
CA GLU A 108 2.62 5.55 3.25
C GLU A 108 1.90 6.88 3.45
N GLY A 109 0.93 7.19 2.60
CA GLY A 109 0.06 8.34 2.83
C GLY A 109 -0.67 8.85 1.60
N LEU A 110 -1.03 10.13 1.63
CA LEU A 110 -1.94 10.75 0.66
C LEU A 110 -1.22 11.34 -0.56
N LEU A 111 -0.10 12.04 -0.34
CA LEU A 111 0.55 12.90 -1.33
C LEU A 111 1.98 12.47 -1.70
N GLY A 112 2.31 11.19 -1.51
CA GLY A 112 3.67 10.68 -1.74
C GLY A 112 4.21 10.91 -3.15
N TYR A 113 3.35 10.93 -4.18
CA TYR A 113 3.76 11.12 -5.58
C TYR A 113 3.41 12.51 -6.13
N TYR A 114 2.93 13.43 -5.29
CA TYR A 114 2.44 14.74 -5.74
C TYR A 114 3.53 15.54 -6.48
N SER A 115 4.76 15.48 -5.99
CA SER A 115 5.90 16.19 -6.59
C SER A 115 6.85 15.26 -7.32
N ARG A 116 7.54 15.77 -8.34
CA ARG A 116 8.56 14.99 -9.07
C ARG A 116 9.72 14.58 -8.15
N ALA A 117 10.20 15.50 -7.31
CA ALA A 117 11.28 15.23 -6.36
C ALA A 117 10.95 14.07 -5.40
N ALA A 118 9.72 14.00 -4.88
CA ALA A 118 9.30 12.87 -4.05
C ALA A 118 9.23 11.56 -4.87
N ARG A 119 8.67 11.60 -6.09
CA ARG A 119 8.60 10.44 -6.99
C ARG A 119 9.98 9.84 -7.29
N ASP A 120 10.96 10.70 -7.55
CA ASP A 120 12.32 10.30 -7.90
C ASP A 120 13.08 9.65 -6.72
N ALA A 121 12.56 9.78 -5.48
CA ALA A 121 13.14 9.19 -4.28
C ALA A 121 12.77 7.70 -4.08
N TYR A 122 11.65 7.24 -4.65
CA TYR A 122 11.16 5.87 -4.48
C TYR A 122 11.83 4.89 -5.44
N ASP A 123 12.11 3.69 -4.95
CA ASP A 123 12.57 2.55 -5.74
C ASP A 123 11.39 1.69 -6.23
N VAL A 124 10.30 1.64 -5.46
CA VAL A 124 9.05 0.96 -5.81
C VAL A 124 7.89 1.88 -5.45
N LYS A 125 6.94 2.08 -6.38
CA LYS A 125 5.77 2.95 -6.20
C LYS A 125 4.48 2.14 -6.33
N VAL A 126 3.76 2.00 -5.23
CA VAL A 126 2.46 1.34 -5.17
C VAL A 126 1.34 2.37 -5.03
N TYR A 127 0.23 2.18 -5.74
CA TYR A 127 -1.00 2.94 -5.56
C TYR A 127 -2.18 2.03 -5.22
N LEU A 128 -2.85 2.29 -4.09
CA LEU A 128 -4.06 1.57 -3.67
C LEU A 128 -5.32 2.27 -4.19
N ALA A 129 -6.06 1.55 -5.02
CA ALA A 129 -7.28 1.99 -5.70
C ALA A 129 -8.44 1.00 -5.48
N PRO A 130 -8.89 0.73 -4.23
CA PRO A 130 -10.11 -0.03 -4.01
C PRO A 130 -11.33 0.73 -4.59
N PRO A 131 -12.43 0.03 -4.94
CA PRO A 131 -13.68 0.67 -5.31
C PRO A 131 -14.13 1.68 -4.25
N GLU A 132 -14.64 2.84 -4.69
CA GLU A 132 -15.03 3.94 -3.81
C GLU A 132 -16.06 3.51 -2.77
N SER A 133 -17.04 2.70 -3.17
CA SER A 133 -18.06 2.16 -2.28
C SER A 133 -17.45 1.33 -1.13
N LEU A 134 -16.51 0.43 -1.44
CA LEU A 134 -15.80 -0.37 -0.44
C LEU A 134 -14.97 0.52 0.50
N ARG A 135 -14.27 1.52 -0.05
CA ARG A 135 -13.47 2.47 0.72
C ARG A 135 -14.32 3.29 1.69
N LYS A 136 -15.49 3.77 1.26
CA LYS A 136 -16.45 4.47 2.13
C LYS A 136 -16.88 3.57 3.29
N THR A 137 -17.24 2.31 3.01
CA THR A 137 -17.61 1.31 4.02
C THR A 137 -16.49 1.10 5.04
N TRP A 138 -15.25 0.93 4.59
CA TRP A 138 -14.09 0.82 5.49
C TRP A 138 -13.86 2.07 6.33
N LYS A 139 -14.01 3.25 5.74
CA LYS A 139 -13.81 4.51 6.44
C LYS A 139 -14.87 4.72 7.53
N VAL A 140 -16.14 4.48 7.22
CA VAL A 140 -17.24 4.55 8.20
C VAL A 140 -16.96 3.59 9.34
N LYS A 141 -16.74 2.29 9.05
CA LYS A 141 -16.45 1.28 10.09
C LYS A 141 -15.25 1.65 10.97
N ARG A 142 -14.16 2.16 10.39
CA ARG A 142 -12.96 2.54 11.14
C ARG A 142 -13.19 3.77 12.01
N ASP A 143 -13.73 4.83 11.42
CA ASP A 143 -13.81 6.14 12.08
C ASP A 143 -14.94 6.17 13.14
N THR A 144 -16.02 5.39 12.98
CA THR A 144 -17.05 5.23 14.02
C THR A 144 -16.60 4.35 15.19
N ARG A 145 -15.84 3.27 14.92
CA ARG A 145 -15.35 2.37 15.98
C ARG A 145 -14.16 2.92 16.76
N LYS A 146 -13.21 3.60 16.08
CA LYS A 146 -11.92 3.99 16.69
C LYS A 146 -11.81 5.46 17.06
N ARG A 147 -12.62 6.34 16.46
CA ARG A 147 -12.45 7.80 16.55
C ARG A 147 -13.70 8.54 17.03
N SER A 148 -14.68 7.82 17.56
CA SER A 148 -15.92 8.37 18.13
C SER A 148 -16.72 9.29 17.19
N TYR A 149 -16.54 9.16 15.87
CA TYR A 149 -17.33 9.90 14.89
C TYR A 149 -18.68 9.24 14.65
N THR A 150 -19.70 10.03 14.32
CA THR A 150 -20.96 9.50 13.77
C THR A 150 -20.80 9.18 12.28
N GLU A 151 -21.60 8.25 11.77
CA GLU A 151 -21.60 7.92 10.35
C GLU A 151 -21.86 9.16 9.46
N THR A 152 -22.83 10.00 9.84
CA THR A 152 -23.16 11.25 9.14
C THR A 152 -21.95 12.19 9.06
N GLN A 153 -21.17 12.33 10.14
CA GLN A 153 -19.96 13.15 10.14
C GLN A 153 -18.90 12.60 9.17
N VAL A 154 -18.74 11.27 9.11
CA VAL A 154 -17.78 10.62 8.21
C VAL A 154 -18.20 10.81 6.75
N LEU A 155 -19.48 10.66 6.44
CA LEU A 155 -20.02 10.83 5.08
C LEU A 155 -19.91 12.29 4.61
N ALA A 156 -20.26 13.26 5.45
CA ALA A 156 -20.10 14.68 5.13
C ALA A 156 -18.62 15.06 4.92
N ALA A 157 -17.71 14.48 5.72
CA ALA A 157 -16.27 14.70 5.55
C ALA A 157 -15.72 14.07 4.27
N LEU A 158 -16.29 12.95 3.81
CA LEU A 158 -15.95 12.33 2.52
C LEU A 158 -16.39 13.21 1.36
N GLU A 159 -17.64 13.67 1.37
CA GLU A 159 -18.20 14.55 0.34
C GLU A 159 -17.40 15.85 0.22
N LYS A 160 -17.08 16.49 1.35
CA LYS A 160 -16.24 17.71 1.38
C LYS A 160 -14.84 17.50 0.77
N ARG A 161 -14.31 16.28 0.84
CA ARG A 161 -12.96 15.94 0.36
C ARG A 161 -12.93 15.45 -1.08
N GLU A 162 -14.07 15.15 -1.68
CA GLU A 162 -14.12 14.54 -3.01
C GLU A 162 -13.45 15.41 -4.09
N PRO A 163 -13.68 16.74 -4.16
CA PRO A 163 -13.00 17.58 -5.15
C PRO A 163 -11.48 17.54 -5.01
N ASP A 164 -10.95 17.63 -3.78
CA ASP A 164 -9.52 17.55 -3.54
C ASP A 164 -8.96 16.13 -3.81
N SER A 165 -9.77 15.08 -3.59
CA SER A 165 -9.36 13.70 -3.92
C SER A 165 -9.21 13.53 -5.42
N GLU A 166 -10.20 14.01 -6.19
CA GLU A 166 -10.17 14.01 -7.65
C GLU A 166 -9.00 14.84 -8.20
N GLN A 167 -8.73 16.00 -7.61
CA GLN A 167 -7.71 16.91 -8.10
C GLN A 167 -6.27 16.51 -7.69
N PHE A 168 -6.07 16.00 -6.47
CA PHE A 168 -4.72 15.84 -5.91
C PHE A 168 -4.35 14.40 -5.58
N ILE A 169 -5.31 13.52 -5.28
CA ILE A 169 -5.03 12.13 -4.88
C ILE A 169 -5.07 11.19 -6.09
N ARG A 170 -6.21 11.13 -6.80
CA ARG A 170 -6.41 10.21 -7.92
C ARG A 170 -5.38 10.34 -9.06
N PRO A 171 -4.91 11.54 -9.45
CA PRO A 171 -3.92 11.68 -10.51
C PRO A 171 -2.57 11.03 -10.18
N GLN A 172 -2.24 10.88 -8.90
CA GLN A 172 -0.97 10.25 -8.48
C GLN A 172 -0.87 8.79 -8.91
N ARG A 173 -1.99 8.12 -9.23
CA ARG A 173 -2.04 6.78 -9.81
C ARG A 173 -1.22 6.66 -11.09
N GLU A 174 -1.08 7.73 -11.87
CA GLU A 174 -0.27 7.74 -13.08
C GLU A 174 1.19 7.36 -12.82
N TRP A 175 1.70 7.65 -11.63
CA TRP A 175 3.12 7.47 -11.30
C TRP A 175 3.44 6.16 -10.61
N ALA A 176 2.44 5.30 -10.37
CA ALA A 176 2.66 4.00 -9.74
C ALA A 176 3.38 3.03 -10.69
N ASP A 177 4.17 2.14 -10.12
CA ASP A 177 4.66 0.94 -10.80
C ASP A 177 3.63 -0.19 -10.69
N ILE A 178 2.93 -0.27 -9.55
CA ILE A 178 1.88 -1.26 -9.29
C ILE A 178 0.62 -0.56 -8.81
N VAL A 179 -0.52 -0.85 -9.45
CA VAL A 179 -1.84 -0.41 -8.96
C VAL A 179 -2.59 -1.59 -8.38
N ILE A 180 -3.07 -1.45 -7.15
CA ILE A 180 -3.69 -2.52 -6.37
C ILE A 180 -5.14 -2.16 -6.09
N SER A 181 -6.06 -3.01 -6.51
CA SER A 181 -7.49 -2.86 -6.27
C SER A 181 -8.03 -4.11 -5.58
N PHE A 182 -8.32 -4.01 -4.28
CA PHE A 182 -9.10 -5.03 -3.59
C PHE A 182 -10.59 -4.78 -3.81
N TYR A 183 -11.36 -5.81 -4.13
CA TYR A 183 -12.78 -5.69 -4.46
C TYR A 183 -13.57 -6.93 -4.01
N PRO A 184 -14.87 -6.79 -3.68
CA PRO A 184 -15.69 -7.93 -3.28
C PRO A 184 -15.88 -8.91 -4.45
N PRO A 185 -15.90 -10.23 -4.20
CA PRO A 185 -16.30 -11.21 -5.20
C PRO A 185 -17.74 -10.96 -5.69
N GLN A 186 -18.05 -11.37 -6.92
CA GLN A 186 -19.39 -11.20 -7.47
C GLN A 186 -20.44 -11.91 -6.62
N GLY A 187 -21.57 -11.25 -6.37
CA GLY A 187 -22.66 -11.80 -5.55
C GLY A 187 -22.46 -11.69 -4.04
N TYR A 188 -21.32 -11.17 -3.56
CA TYR A 188 -21.07 -10.91 -2.15
C TYR A 188 -21.31 -9.43 -1.81
N SER A 189 -21.79 -9.16 -0.60
CA SER A 189 -21.91 -7.80 -0.09
C SER A 189 -20.52 -7.16 0.07
N GLN A 190 -20.48 -5.83 0.22
CA GLN A 190 -19.23 -5.11 0.55
C GLN A 190 -18.63 -5.56 1.89
N GLU A 191 -19.37 -6.31 2.69
CA GLU A 191 -18.97 -6.92 3.95
C GLU A 191 -18.55 -8.39 3.75
N SER A 192 -17.83 -8.70 2.68
CA SER A 192 -17.32 -10.04 2.28
C SER A 192 -16.45 -10.79 3.31
N ASP A 193 -16.58 -10.52 4.62
CA ASP A 193 -15.81 -11.12 5.72
C ASP A 193 -14.31 -11.15 5.42
N GLY A 194 -13.77 -10.05 4.86
CA GLY A 194 -12.36 -9.95 4.52
C GLY A 194 -11.89 -10.79 3.33
N ARG A 195 -12.79 -11.53 2.65
CA ARG A 195 -12.50 -12.33 1.45
C ARG A 195 -12.66 -11.50 0.19
N LEU A 196 -11.71 -10.60 -0.02
CA LEU A 196 -11.67 -9.73 -1.19
C LEU A 196 -10.80 -10.35 -2.28
N ASN A 197 -11.28 -10.25 -3.51
CA ASN A 197 -10.43 -10.41 -4.68
C ASN A 197 -9.39 -9.28 -4.70
N VAL A 198 -8.27 -9.50 -5.38
CA VAL A 198 -7.33 -8.43 -5.73
C VAL A 198 -7.08 -8.44 -7.23
N ARG A 199 -7.02 -7.24 -7.80
CA ARG A 199 -6.51 -6.99 -9.15
C ARG A 199 -5.25 -6.15 -9.03
N LEU A 200 -4.15 -6.68 -9.55
CA LEU A 200 -2.82 -6.08 -9.54
C LEU A 200 -2.46 -5.69 -10.96
N VAL A 201 -2.41 -4.38 -11.24
CA VAL A 201 -1.85 -3.87 -12.50
C VAL A 201 -0.34 -3.77 -12.34
N LEU A 202 0.37 -4.51 -13.17
CA LEU A 202 1.82 -4.61 -13.19
C LEU A 202 2.33 -3.84 -14.41
N ARG A 203 2.86 -2.63 -14.19
CA ARG A 203 3.36 -1.78 -15.28
C ARG A 203 4.80 -2.13 -15.60
N PRO A 204 5.23 -2.04 -16.87
CA PRO A 204 6.60 -2.37 -17.29
C PRO A 204 7.65 -1.32 -16.88
N THR A 205 7.45 -0.67 -15.72
CA THR A 205 8.40 0.23 -15.07
C THR A 205 9.25 -0.48 -14.01
N LEU A 206 8.91 -1.71 -13.63
CA LEU A 206 9.69 -2.59 -12.76
C LEU A 206 9.88 -3.98 -13.40
N PRO A 207 10.98 -4.68 -13.09
CA PRO A 207 11.14 -6.08 -13.47
C PRO A 207 10.21 -6.95 -12.61
N HIS A 208 9.11 -7.41 -13.21
CA HIS A 208 8.17 -8.35 -12.60
C HIS A 208 8.72 -9.79 -12.64
N PRO A 209 8.31 -10.64 -11.68
CA PRO A 209 8.62 -12.08 -11.72
C PRO A 209 8.05 -12.73 -12.98
N ASP A 210 8.64 -13.84 -13.41
CA ASP A 210 8.21 -14.58 -14.60
C ASP A 210 6.92 -15.38 -14.33
N LEU A 211 5.79 -14.68 -14.31
CA LEU A 211 4.48 -15.25 -14.01
C LEU A 211 3.87 -16.04 -15.18
N ILE A 212 4.47 -16.00 -16.37
CA ILE A 212 4.02 -16.76 -17.54
C ILE A 212 4.06 -18.26 -17.24
N ARG A 213 5.03 -18.70 -16.43
CA ARG A 213 5.19 -20.09 -15.97
C ARG A 213 3.96 -20.68 -15.28
N LEU A 214 3.07 -19.83 -14.77
CA LEU A 214 1.79 -20.29 -14.19
C LEU A 214 0.85 -20.90 -15.24
N PHE A 215 1.05 -20.63 -16.53
CA PHE A 215 0.13 -20.98 -17.61
C PHE A 215 0.71 -21.96 -18.64
N ASP A 216 1.97 -22.41 -18.48
CA ASP A 216 2.60 -23.43 -19.34
C ASP A 216 1.88 -24.79 -19.31
N SER A 217 0.92 -24.99 -18.40
CA SER A 217 0.03 -26.17 -18.37
C SER A 217 -1.19 -26.09 -19.31
N GLY A 218 -1.31 -25.05 -20.14
CA GLY A 218 -2.13 -25.10 -21.36
C GLY A 218 -3.65 -24.91 -21.21
N LYS A 219 -4.16 -24.37 -20.09
CA LYS A 219 -5.57 -23.94 -19.99
C LYS A 219 -5.69 -22.57 -19.34
N ILE A 220 -6.03 -21.57 -20.15
CA ILE A 220 -6.57 -20.30 -19.66
C ILE A 220 -8.01 -20.59 -19.22
N ASP A 221 -8.17 -20.97 -17.97
CA ASP A 221 -9.49 -21.17 -17.38
C ASP A 221 -9.94 -19.84 -16.74
N ALA A 222 -11.02 -19.25 -17.25
CA ALA A 222 -11.60 -18.03 -16.70
C ALA A 222 -12.10 -18.22 -15.25
N SER A 223 -12.32 -19.46 -14.82
CA SER A 223 -12.68 -19.82 -13.45
C SER A 223 -11.46 -20.08 -12.54
N ALA A 224 -10.24 -19.96 -13.07
CA ALA A 224 -9.04 -20.15 -12.26
C ALA A 224 -8.99 -19.12 -11.12
N PRO A 225 -8.62 -19.53 -9.90
CA PRO A 225 -8.52 -18.67 -8.72
C PRO A 225 -7.37 -17.65 -8.83
N VAL A 226 -6.42 -17.89 -9.73
CA VAL A 226 -5.30 -17.01 -10.06
C VAL A 226 -5.30 -16.83 -11.59
N ARG A 227 -5.31 -15.60 -12.07
CA ARG A 227 -5.38 -15.28 -13.50
C ARG A 227 -4.36 -14.21 -13.85
N LEU A 228 -3.61 -14.42 -14.92
CA LEU A 228 -2.74 -13.42 -15.53
C LEU A 228 -3.29 -13.09 -16.91
N GLY A 229 -3.41 -11.81 -17.22
CA GLY A 229 -3.87 -11.34 -18.52
C GLY A 229 -3.17 -10.08 -18.95
N LEU A 230 -3.32 -9.76 -20.23
CA LEU A 230 -2.88 -8.48 -20.79
C LEU A 230 -4.06 -7.51 -20.79
N ASP A 231 -3.79 -6.26 -20.40
CA ASP A 231 -4.78 -5.18 -20.41
C ASP A 231 -4.12 -3.86 -20.82
N ARG A 232 -4.88 -2.77 -20.86
CA ARG A 232 -4.39 -1.42 -21.01
C ARG A 232 -4.70 -0.60 -19.77
N ASP A 233 -3.66 -0.04 -19.17
CA ASP A 233 -3.80 0.96 -18.12
C ASP A 233 -3.37 2.33 -18.63
N MET A 234 -4.28 3.31 -18.58
CA MET A 234 -4.06 4.66 -19.13
C MET A 234 -3.54 4.62 -20.58
N GLY A 235 -4.09 3.70 -21.38
CA GLY A 235 -3.73 3.50 -22.79
C GLY A 235 -2.45 2.67 -23.04
N LYS A 236 -1.67 2.36 -22.00
CA LYS A 236 -0.40 1.61 -22.10
C LYS A 236 -0.62 0.12 -21.80
N PRO A 237 0.05 -0.79 -22.52
CA PRO A 237 -0.03 -2.23 -22.25
C PRO A 237 0.54 -2.55 -20.86
N VAL A 238 -0.14 -3.41 -20.13
CA VAL A 238 0.22 -3.86 -18.78
C VAL A 238 -0.15 -5.33 -18.60
N ASP A 239 0.55 -5.98 -17.68
CA ASP A 239 0.12 -7.28 -17.16
C ASP A 239 -0.86 -7.05 -15.99
N VAL A 240 -1.85 -7.92 -15.87
CA VAL A 240 -2.85 -7.89 -14.81
C VAL A 240 -2.90 -9.24 -14.15
N LEU A 241 -2.53 -9.27 -12.86
CA LEU A 241 -2.66 -10.44 -12.01
C LEU A 241 -3.91 -10.29 -11.14
N GLU A 242 -4.87 -11.20 -11.29
CA GLU A 242 -6.05 -11.30 -10.44
C GLU A 242 -5.99 -12.54 -9.55
N ILE A 243 -6.38 -12.39 -8.29
CA ILE A 243 -6.45 -13.49 -7.32
C ILE A 243 -7.80 -13.41 -6.61
N ASP A 244 -8.52 -14.54 -6.59
CA ASP A 244 -9.83 -14.65 -5.94
C ASP A 244 -9.72 -14.63 -4.41
N GLY A 245 -10.66 -13.95 -3.76
CA GLY A 245 -10.83 -13.90 -2.30
C GLY A 245 -11.02 -15.26 -1.66
N HIS A 246 -11.47 -16.25 -2.43
CA HIS A 246 -11.69 -17.63 -1.99
C HIS A 246 -10.57 -18.58 -2.39
N ALA A 247 -9.47 -18.09 -2.99
CA ALA A 247 -8.33 -18.92 -3.34
C ALA A 247 -7.80 -19.68 -2.10
N THR A 248 -7.43 -20.95 -2.27
CA THR A 248 -6.80 -21.76 -1.21
C THR A 248 -5.28 -21.65 -1.24
N LYS A 249 -4.60 -22.11 -0.17
CA LYS A 249 -3.13 -22.15 -0.11
C LYS A 249 -2.54 -22.90 -1.29
N GLU A 250 -3.11 -24.05 -1.63
CA GLU A 250 -2.66 -24.92 -2.70
C GLU A 250 -2.74 -24.23 -4.06
N GLN A 251 -3.78 -23.42 -4.25
CA GLN A 251 -4.03 -22.68 -5.49
C GLN A 251 -3.07 -21.50 -5.70
N VAL A 252 -2.57 -20.90 -4.61
CA VAL A 252 -1.62 -19.77 -4.68
C VAL A 252 -0.15 -20.17 -4.55
N ARG A 253 0.12 -21.42 -4.15
CA ARG A 253 1.46 -21.93 -3.84
C ARG A 253 2.45 -21.78 -4.99
N GLU A 254 1.99 -21.87 -6.23
CA GLU A 254 2.88 -21.78 -7.38
C GLU A 254 3.44 -20.36 -7.57
N ILE A 255 2.63 -19.32 -7.32
CA ILE A 255 3.13 -17.94 -7.29
C ILE A 255 4.18 -17.79 -6.19
N GLU A 256 3.91 -18.29 -4.98
CA GLU A 256 4.86 -18.22 -3.87
C GLU A 256 6.20 -18.84 -4.29
N LYS A 257 6.19 -20.05 -4.85
CA LYS A 257 7.42 -20.70 -5.32
C LYS A 257 8.17 -19.88 -6.37
N ILE A 258 7.48 -19.30 -7.35
CA ILE A 258 8.13 -18.45 -8.37
C ILE A 258 8.86 -17.30 -7.68
N LEU A 259 8.15 -16.54 -6.82
CA LEU A 259 8.71 -15.40 -6.11
C LEU A 259 9.95 -15.77 -5.28
N CYS A 260 9.91 -16.91 -4.58
CA CYS A 260 10.96 -17.30 -3.66
C CYS A 260 12.13 -18.01 -4.36
N SER A 261 11.89 -18.62 -5.53
CA SER A 261 12.96 -19.17 -6.37
C SER A 261 13.83 -18.08 -6.98
N GLU A 262 13.25 -16.93 -7.29
CA GLU A 262 13.95 -15.79 -7.89
C GLU A 262 14.64 -14.89 -6.85
N ILE A 263 14.19 -14.91 -5.60
CA ILE A 263 14.77 -14.14 -4.48
C ILE A 263 15.04 -15.08 -3.31
N PRO A 264 16.28 -15.60 -3.16
CA PRO A 264 16.62 -16.52 -2.08
C PRO A 264 16.36 -15.96 -0.68
N SER A 265 16.46 -14.65 -0.49
CA SER A 265 16.15 -13.97 0.78
C SER A 265 14.68 -14.04 1.19
N LEU A 266 13.77 -14.56 0.35
CA LEU A 266 12.37 -14.84 0.69
C LEU A 266 12.15 -16.28 1.18
N GLU A 267 13.15 -17.16 1.10
CA GLU A 267 12.97 -18.59 1.38
C GLU A 267 12.37 -18.86 2.78
N HIS A 268 12.72 -18.05 3.80
CA HIS A 268 12.17 -18.19 5.15
C HIS A 268 10.66 -17.98 5.22
N VAL A 269 10.10 -17.12 4.36
CA VAL A 269 8.65 -16.83 4.33
C VAL A 269 7.87 -17.93 3.64
N CYS A 270 8.47 -18.59 2.66
CA CYS A 270 7.80 -19.52 1.75
C CYS A 270 7.87 -20.98 2.23
N ARG A 271 8.53 -21.22 3.37
CA ARG A 271 8.53 -22.51 4.06
C ARG A 271 7.15 -22.80 4.66
N VAL A 272 6.78 -24.07 4.66
CA VAL A 272 5.47 -24.54 5.18
C VAL A 272 5.28 -24.16 6.65
N ASP A 273 6.37 -24.15 7.42
CA ASP A 273 6.42 -23.87 8.87
C ASP A 273 6.84 -22.42 9.20
N SER A 274 6.72 -21.50 8.25
CA SER A 274 7.05 -20.10 8.48
C SER A 274 6.15 -19.50 9.56
N GLU A 275 6.77 -18.88 10.58
CA GLU A 275 6.08 -18.07 11.59
C GLU A 275 5.62 -16.71 11.04
N VAL A 276 5.99 -16.35 9.80
CA VAL A 276 5.60 -15.09 9.17
C VAL A 276 4.13 -15.13 8.75
N HIS A 277 3.27 -14.48 9.54
CA HIS A 277 1.83 -14.43 9.32
C HIS A 277 1.40 -13.27 8.40
N ILE A 278 1.65 -13.39 7.10
CA ILE A 278 1.12 -12.48 6.07
C ILE A 278 -0.33 -12.76 5.70
N GLY A 279 -0.98 -11.77 5.06
CA GLY A 279 -2.36 -11.87 4.61
C GLY A 279 -3.40 -11.91 5.73
N LYS A 280 -3.01 -11.56 6.96
CA LYS A 280 -3.94 -11.55 8.09
C LYS A 280 -4.81 -10.29 8.08
N VAL A 281 -6.12 -10.49 8.16
CA VAL A 281 -7.12 -9.41 8.30
C VAL A 281 -8.04 -9.71 9.47
N VAL A 282 -8.55 -8.66 10.13
CA VAL A 282 -9.55 -8.82 11.18
C VAL A 282 -10.93 -8.85 10.52
N GLY A 283 -11.66 -9.94 10.73
CA GLY A 283 -13.01 -10.15 10.24
C GLY A 283 -14.06 -9.27 10.92
N THR A 284 -15.31 -9.42 10.49
CA THR A 284 -16.43 -8.60 10.97
C THR A 284 -16.78 -8.89 12.43
N THR A 285 -16.51 -10.12 12.90
CA THR A 285 -16.74 -10.58 14.28
C THR A 285 -15.50 -10.46 15.19
N GLY A 286 -14.39 -9.93 14.66
CA GLY A 286 -13.13 -9.71 15.40
C GLY A 286 -12.14 -10.88 15.31
N GLU A 287 -12.49 -11.94 14.61
CA GLU A 287 -11.64 -13.08 14.31
C GLU A 287 -10.50 -12.72 13.34
N LEU A 288 -9.38 -13.44 13.42
CA LEU A 288 -8.27 -13.27 12.49
C LEU A 288 -8.44 -14.21 11.29
N LEU A 289 -8.59 -13.62 10.10
CA LEU A 289 -8.81 -14.33 8.85
C LEU A 289 -7.54 -14.35 7.99
N GLN A 290 -7.37 -15.42 7.22
CA GLN A 290 -6.33 -15.52 6.19
C GLN A 290 -6.89 -15.05 4.84
N SER A 291 -6.24 -14.07 4.23
CA SER A 291 -6.47 -13.61 2.86
C SER A 291 -5.24 -13.90 2.01
N TYR A 292 -5.34 -14.88 1.11
CA TYR A 292 -4.27 -15.20 0.17
C TYR A 292 -4.04 -14.10 -0.88
N PRO A 293 -5.07 -13.41 -1.41
CA PRO A 293 -4.87 -12.22 -2.23
C PRO A 293 -3.99 -11.16 -1.55
N LEU A 294 -4.26 -10.87 -0.27
CA LEU A 294 -3.45 -9.92 0.49
C LEU A 294 -2.03 -10.44 0.74
N ALA A 295 -1.88 -11.72 1.13
CA ALA A 295 -0.57 -12.34 1.35
C ALA A 295 0.31 -12.26 0.10
N LEU A 296 -0.22 -12.70 -1.05
CA LEU A 296 0.51 -12.63 -2.33
C LEU A 296 0.83 -11.20 -2.74
N THR A 297 -0.07 -10.25 -2.48
CA THR A 297 0.20 -8.83 -2.74
C THR A 297 1.38 -8.32 -1.89
N GLN A 298 1.42 -8.67 -0.61
CA GLN A 298 2.52 -8.31 0.31
C GLN A 298 3.85 -8.97 -0.12
N LEU A 299 3.81 -10.25 -0.48
CA LEU A 299 4.96 -10.99 -1.02
C LEU A 299 5.49 -10.36 -2.32
N LEU A 300 4.62 -10.05 -3.28
CA LEU A 300 5.01 -9.48 -4.57
C LEU A 300 5.67 -8.11 -4.42
N ILE A 301 5.12 -7.23 -3.57
CA ILE A 301 5.75 -5.93 -3.31
C ILE A 301 7.10 -6.13 -2.62
N THR A 302 7.20 -7.08 -1.68
CA THR A 302 8.46 -7.39 -1.01
C THR A 302 9.51 -7.93 -1.98
N TYR A 303 9.10 -8.79 -2.93
CA TYR A 303 9.94 -9.24 -4.03
C TYR A 303 10.54 -8.03 -4.77
N HIS A 304 9.73 -7.03 -5.12
CA HIS A 304 10.23 -5.84 -5.81
C HIS A 304 11.19 -4.99 -4.97
N MET A 305 10.93 -4.84 -3.67
CA MET A 305 11.86 -4.15 -2.76
C MET A 305 13.20 -4.88 -2.66
N LEU A 306 13.18 -6.22 -2.55
CA LEU A 306 14.38 -7.03 -2.49
C LEU A 306 15.11 -7.02 -3.83
N LYS A 307 14.40 -7.10 -4.97
CA LYS A 307 14.99 -6.99 -6.30
C LYS A 307 15.69 -5.64 -6.48
N ALA A 308 15.05 -4.55 -6.08
CA ALA A 308 15.64 -3.21 -6.08
C ALA A 308 16.90 -3.16 -5.20
N ALA A 309 16.90 -3.78 -4.02
CA ALA A 309 18.08 -3.86 -3.16
C ALA A 309 19.29 -4.51 -3.85
N HIS A 310 19.07 -5.61 -4.58
CA HIS A 310 20.14 -6.30 -5.32
C HIS A 310 20.74 -5.47 -6.46
N LEU A 311 20.00 -4.51 -7.03
CA LEU A 311 20.52 -3.63 -8.10
C LEU A 311 21.51 -2.59 -7.58
N TYR A 312 21.53 -2.33 -6.27
CA TYR A 312 22.38 -1.32 -5.63
C TYR A 312 23.40 -1.92 -4.65
N GLN A 313 23.58 -3.24 -4.66
CA GLN A 313 24.68 -3.95 -4.00
C GLN A 313 25.86 -4.11 -4.96
#